data_AF-A0A9D2GAU8-F1
#
_entry.id   AF-A0A9D2GAU8-F1
#
_cell.length_a   1.000
_cell.length_b   1.000
_cell.length_c   1.000
_cell.angle_alpha   90.00
_cell.angle_beta   90.00
_cell.angle_gamma   90.00
#
_symmetry.space_group_name_H-M   'P 1'
#
loop_
_entity.id
_entity.type
_entity.pdbx_description
1 polymer ?
#
loop_
_entity_poly.entity_id
_entity_poly.type
_entity_poly.pdbx_seq_one_letter_code
_entity_poly.pdbx_strand_id
1 'polypeptide(L)'
;ALLGTVPHLPFEGLQIIFKINAPEIKGGCTANVTYEYMDQNGWSKEQLLELALKNDIFRENIELIPFESYALERKVYTGKDDLSCFSELTVPMVTVTNKNRCFGAAGILDKEIMDKIAGAFGEDLYIIPDSIHDCVVVPKSEYPEAELEERSLGRSPRAVHSQEWLSDDLYYFDRLTREITRFAGREKRQRSIEIKSSDQRRK
;
A
#
# COMPACT_ATOMS: atom_id res chain seq x y z
N ALA A 1 22.60 -0.65 6.32
CA ALA A 1 21.19 -0.32 5.98
C ALA A 1 20.39 -1.62 5.92
N LEU A 2 19.10 -1.60 6.28
CA LEU A 2 18.24 -2.79 6.42
C LEU A 2 18.28 -3.74 5.20
N LEU A 3 18.18 -3.19 3.98
CA LEU A 3 18.13 -3.98 2.75
C LEU A 3 19.40 -4.77 2.45
N GLY A 4 20.52 -4.45 3.11
CA GLY A 4 21.76 -5.21 2.99
C GLY A 4 21.72 -6.56 3.72
N THR A 5 20.76 -6.78 4.61
CA THR A 5 20.70 -7.98 5.46
C THR A 5 19.45 -8.83 5.28
N VAL A 6 18.46 -8.33 4.53
CA VAL A 6 17.17 -8.99 4.31
C VAL A 6 16.88 -9.18 2.82
N PRO A 7 16.27 -10.30 2.41
CA PRO A 7 15.82 -10.48 1.05
C PRO A 7 14.69 -9.50 0.73
N HIS A 8 14.77 -8.92 -0.47
CA HIS A 8 13.84 -7.89 -0.92
C HIS A 8 13.66 -7.91 -2.43
N LEU A 9 12.46 -7.51 -2.87
CA LEU A 9 12.09 -7.35 -4.27
C LEU A 9 11.66 -5.91 -4.54
N PRO A 10 12.08 -5.31 -5.68
CA PRO A 10 11.60 -3.99 -6.07
C PRO A 10 10.10 -4.03 -6.40
N PHE A 11 9.39 -2.97 -6.03
CA PHE A 11 7.97 -2.80 -6.32
C PHE A 11 7.65 -1.33 -6.51
N GLU A 12 7.58 -0.86 -7.76
CA GLU A 12 7.10 0.49 -8.09
C GLU A 12 7.79 1.64 -7.32
N GLY A 13 9.09 1.52 -7.02
CA GLY A 13 9.84 2.50 -6.22
C GLY A 13 9.91 2.18 -4.71
N LEU A 14 9.19 1.17 -4.26
CA LEU A 14 9.28 0.55 -2.94
C LEU A 14 10.08 -0.75 -2.98
N GLN A 15 10.25 -1.35 -1.80
CA GLN A 15 10.88 -2.65 -1.60
C GLN A 15 9.96 -3.54 -0.77
N ILE A 16 9.59 -4.70 -1.32
CA ILE A 16 8.93 -5.75 -0.58
C ILE A 16 9.99 -6.46 0.27
N ILE A 17 9.77 -6.52 1.58
CA ILE A 17 10.59 -7.31 2.51
C ILE A 17 9.72 -8.38 3.17
N PHE A 18 10.34 -9.45 3.64
CA PHE A 18 9.64 -10.59 4.20
C PHE A 18 9.79 -10.63 5.71
N LYS A 19 8.69 -10.94 6.40
CA LYS A 19 8.63 -11.09 7.86
C LYS A 19 7.97 -12.40 8.23
N ILE A 20 8.47 -13.02 9.29
CA ILE A 20 7.85 -14.17 9.94
C ILE A 20 7.11 -13.70 11.19
N ASN A 21 5.92 -14.27 11.41
CA ASN A 21 5.21 -14.13 12.67
C ASN A 21 5.77 -15.15 13.66
N ALA A 22 6.24 -14.69 14.82
CA ALA A 22 6.79 -15.52 15.89
C ALA A 22 5.91 -15.35 17.15
N PRO A 23 4.68 -15.91 17.14
CA PRO A 23 3.72 -15.75 18.24
C PRO A 23 4.20 -16.38 19.55
N GLU A 24 5.09 -17.36 19.49
CA GLU A 24 5.73 -18.01 20.64
C GLU A 24 6.65 -17.08 21.45
N ILE A 25 7.09 -15.95 20.87
CA ILE A 25 7.86 -14.93 21.59
C ILE A 25 6.90 -14.08 22.41
N LYS A 26 7.14 -14.00 23.73
CA LYS A 26 6.31 -13.22 24.67
C LYS A 26 6.15 -11.78 24.18
N GLY A 27 4.92 -11.40 23.82
CA GLY A 27 4.60 -10.11 23.22
C GLY A 27 4.17 -10.17 21.75
N GLY A 28 4.25 -11.34 21.10
CA GLY A 28 3.87 -11.52 19.70
C GLY A 28 4.78 -10.70 18.79
N CYS A 29 5.92 -11.26 18.41
CA CYS A 29 6.91 -10.52 17.62
C CYS A 29 6.83 -10.89 16.14
N THR A 30 7.09 -9.90 15.28
CA THR A 30 7.46 -10.15 13.88
C THR A 30 8.97 -10.00 13.75
N ALA A 31 9.61 -10.93 13.04
CA ALA A 31 11.03 -10.88 12.75
C ALA A 31 11.25 -10.75 11.25
N ASN A 32 12.30 -10.02 10.85
CA ASN A 32 12.69 -9.98 9.44
C ASN A 32 13.24 -11.34 9.03
N VAL A 33 12.84 -11.81 7.86
CA VAL A 33 13.57 -12.88 7.18
C VAL A 33 14.96 -12.35 6.83
N THR A 34 16.00 -13.10 7.15
CA THR A 34 17.39 -12.78 6.79
C THR A 34 17.80 -13.56 5.54
N TYR A 35 18.83 -13.11 4.82
CA TYR A 35 19.44 -13.91 3.74
C TYR A 35 19.90 -15.29 4.24
N GLU A 36 20.50 -15.37 5.43
CA GLU A 36 20.93 -16.64 6.03
C GLU A 36 19.77 -17.63 6.19
N TYR A 37 18.65 -17.20 6.81
CA TYR A 37 17.45 -18.03 6.92
C TYR A 37 16.87 -18.44 5.57
N MET A 38 16.84 -17.54 4.58
CA MET A 38 16.38 -17.84 3.23
C MET A 38 17.26 -18.93 2.57
N ASP A 39 18.58 -18.80 2.68
CA ASP A 39 19.56 -19.72 2.10
C ASP A 39 19.52 -21.09 2.78
N GLN A 40 19.40 -21.12 4.12
CA GLN A 40 19.26 -22.36 4.91
C GLN A 40 18.03 -23.18 4.51
N ASN A 41 16.95 -22.50 4.09
CA ASN A 41 15.72 -23.16 3.63
C ASN A 41 15.69 -23.37 2.11
N GLY A 42 16.71 -22.91 1.37
CA GLY A 42 16.83 -23.08 -0.07
C GLY A 42 15.76 -22.31 -0.87
N TRP A 43 15.29 -21.17 -0.36
CA TRP A 43 14.28 -20.36 -1.04
C TRP A 43 14.89 -19.25 -1.89
N SER A 44 14.23 -18.94 -3.01
CA SER A 44 14.45 -17.68 -3.73
C SER A 44 13.57 -16.56 -3.18
N LYS A 45 13.85 -15.32 -3.57
CA LYS A 45 13.03 -14.15 -3.19
C LYS A 45 11.62 -14.24 -3.78
N GLU A 46 11.50 -14.78 -4.99
CA GLU A 46 10.23 -14.98 -5.70
C GLU A 46 9.40 -16.06 -5.00
N GLN A 47 10.05 -17.14 -4.55
CA GLN A 47 9.40 -18.17 -3.74
C GLN A 47 8.93 -17.62 -2.39
N LEU A 48 9.71 -16.76 -1.73
CA LEU A 48 9.27 -16.08 -0.51
C LEU A 48 8.02 -15.22 -0.75
N LEU A 49 7.97 -14.50 -1.88
CA LEU A 49 6.78 -13.72 -2.25
C LEU A 49 5.58 -14.62 -2.52
N GLU A 50 5.76 -15.69 -3.28
CA GLU A 50 4.69 -16.66 -3.55
C GLU A 50 4.16 -17.29 -2.26
N LEU A 51 5.04 -17.70 -1.35
CA LEU A 51 4.67 -18.26 -0.05
C LEU A 51 3.92 -17.24 0.81
N ALA A 52 4.37 -15.98 0.86
CA ALA A 52 3.73 -14.93 1.63
C ALA A 52 2.33 -14.60 1.09
N LEU A 53 2.17 -14.49 -0.24
CA LEU A 53 0.88 -14.17 -0.86
C LEU A 53 -0.12 -15.33 -0.81
N LYS A 54 0.35 -16.58 -0.72
CA LYS A 54 -0.49 -17.77 -0.50
C LYS A 54 -0.76 -18.06 0.97
N ASN A 55 -0.18 -17.31 1.90
CA ASN A 55 -0.31 -17.55 3.33
C ASN A 55 -1.70 -17.10 3.82
N ASP A 56 -2.53 -18.06 4.24
CA ASP A 56 -3.88 -17.76 4.73
C ASP A 56 -3.89 -16.82 5.94
N ILE A 57 -2.92 -16.90 6.85
CA ILE A 57 -2.82 -15.99 8.00
C ILE A 57 -2.58 -14.55 7.52
N PHE A 58 -1.74 -14.36 6.50
CA PHE A 58 -1.55 -13.03 5.90
C PHE A 58 -2.87 -12.52 5.31
N ARG A 59 -3.50 -13.33 4.45
CA ARG A 59 -4.72 -12.94 3.71
C ARG A 59 -5.92 -12.68 4.64
N GLU A 60 -6.13 -13.54 5.63
CA GLU A 60 -7.24 -13.45 6.60
C GLU A 60 -7.07 -12.34 7.63
N ASN A 61 -5.85 -11.81 7.78
CA ASN A 61 -5.58 -10.69 8.67
C ASN A 61 -5.71 -9.33 7.98
N ILE A 62 -5.86 -9.28 6.65
CA ILE A 62 -6.14 -8.03 5.93
C ILE A 62 -7.51 -7.52 6.36
N GLU A 63 -7.55 -6.25 6.76
CA GLU A 63 -8.76 -5.55 7.16
C GLU A 63 -8.94 -4.29 6.31
N LEU A 64 -10.20 -4.05 5.95
CA LEU A 64 -10.67 -2.94 5.15
C LEU A 64 -11.58 -2.07 6.02
N ILE A 65 -11.23 -0.81 6.19
CA ILE A 65 -11.91 0.10 7.11
C ILE A 65 -12.35 1.36 6.36
N PRO A 66 -13.65 1.52 6.05
CA PRO A 66 -14.16 2.76 5.48
C PRO A 66 -13.94 3.96 6.40
N PHE A 67 -13.66 5.14 5.85
CA PHE A 67 -13.44 6.35 6.64
C PHE A 67 -14.68 6.81 7.42
N GLU A 68 -15.89 6.47 6.98
CA GLU A 68 -17.10 6.75 7.75
C GLU A 68 -17.20 5.91 9.04
N SER A 69 -16.46 4.81 9.13
CA SER A 69 -16.44 3.91 10.30
C SER A 69 -15.67 4.49 11.50
N TYR A 70 -15.11 5.69 11.40
CA TYR A 70 -14.54 6.39 12.56
C TYR A 70 -15.62 7.02 13.48
N ALA A 71 -16.90 6.96 13.11
CA ALA A 71 -18.03 7.35 13.96
C ALA A 71 -18.69 6.14 14.64
N LEU A 72 -18.76 6.15 15.98
CA LEU A 72 -19.53 5.32 16.95
C LEU A 72 -19.60 3.77 16.79
N GLU A 73 -19.63 3.20 15.58
CA GLU A 73 -19.58 1.75 15.31
C GLU A 73 -18.60 1.48 14.15
N ARG A 74 -17.37 1.10 14.51
CA ARG A 74 -16.32 0.84 13.52
C ARG A 74 -16.61 -0.45 12.77
N LYS A 75 -17.22 -0.36 11.59
CA LYS A 75 -17.35 -1.48 10.67
C LYS A 75 -15.98 -1.82 10.10
N VAL A 76 -15.65 -3.11 10.14
CA VAL A 76 -14.41 -3.67 9.62
C VAL A 76 -14.80 -4.80 8.69
N TYR A 77 -14.22 -4.79 7.50
CA TYR A 77 -14.43 -5.79 6.47
C TYR A 77 -13.13 -6.55 6.23
N THR A 78 -13.23 -7.73 5.67
CA THR A 78 -12.14 -8.63 5.34
C THR A 78 -12.29 -9.12 3.91
N GLY A 79 -11.30 -9.87 3.42
CA GLY A 79 -11.39 -10.53 2.13
C GLY A 79 -12.54 -11.54 1.98
N LYS A 80 -13.27 -11.88 3.04
CA LYS A 80 -14.41 -12.81 2.97
C LYS A 80 -15.76 -12.11 2.85
N ASP A 81 -15.81 -10.80 3.13
CA ASP A 81 -17.05 -10.05 3.16
C ASP A 81 -17.50 -9.61 1.77
N ASP A 82 -18.81 -9.37 1.64
CA ASP A 82 -19.37 -8.66 0.49
C ASP A 82 -19.11 -7.15 0.66
N LEU A 83 -18.38 -6.58 -0.30
CA LEU A 83 -18.00 -5.17 -0.29
C LEU A 83 -18.96 -4.29 -1.10
N SER A 84 -20.08 -4.82 -1.61
CA SER A 84 -21.06 -4.09 -2.43
C SER A 84 -21.49 -2.74 -1.83
N CYS A 85 -21.59 -2.66 -0.50
CA CYS A 85 -21.90 -1.43 0.24
C CYS A 85 -20.86 -0.29 0.07
N PHE A 86 -19.66 -0.56 -0.45
CA PHE A 86 -18.65 0.47 -0.67
C PHE A 86 -19.08 1.48 -1.74
N SER A 87 -19.93 1.06 -2.68
CA SER A 87 -20.53 1.95 -3.69
C SER A 87 -21.46 3.01 -3.09
N GLU A 88 -21.88 2.85 -1.83
CA GLU A 88 -22.81 3.73 -1.12
C GLU A 88 -22.13 4.58 -0.04
N LEU A 89 -20.80 4.51 0.09
CA LEU A 89 -20.04 5.31 1.04
C LEU A 89 -20.18 6.80 0.72
N THR A 90 -20.51 7.60 1.73
CA THR A 90 -20.54 9.07 1.63
C THR A 90 -19.14 9.68 1.50
N VAL A 91 -18.12 8.98 1.99
CA VAL A 91 -16.70 9.27 1.84
C VAL A 91 -16.05 7.98 1.30
N PRO A 92 -15.91 7.83 -0.04
CA PRO A 92 -15.43 6.61 -0.67
C PRO A 92 -13.91 6.47 -0.52
N MET A 93 -13.47 6.28 0.72
CA MET A 93 -12.09 6.07 1.12
C MET A 93 -12.05 4.89 2.07
N VAL A 94 -11.18 3.92 1.76
CA VAL A 94 -11.03 2.69 2.54
C VAL A 94 -9.59 2.52 2.94
N THR A 95 -9.35 2.31 4.24
CA THR A 95 -8.03 1.96 4.75
C THR A 95 -7.80 0.47 4.56
N VAL A 96 -6.73 0.10 3.88
CA VAL A 96 -6.20 -1.28 3.80
C VAL A 96 -5.12 -1.43 4.85
N THR A 97 -5.36 -2.30 5.82
CA THR A 97 -4.45 -2.56 6.93
C THR A 97 -4.51 -4.04 7.32
N ASN A 98 -3.99 -4.39 8.50
CA ASN A 98 -4.19 -5.71 9.09
C ASN A 98 -4.63 -5.64 10.55
N LYS A 99 -5.16 -6.74 11.09
CA LYS A 99 -5.65 -6.88 12.49
C LYS A 99 -4.71 -6.29 13.55
N ASN A 100 -3.40 -6.44 13.35
CA ASN A 100 -2.38 -6.00 14.30
C ASN A 100 -1.98 -4.52 14.12
N ARG A 101 -2.50 -3.85 13.08
CA ARG A 101 -2.11 -2.49 12.65
C ARG A 101 -0.59 -2.37 12.51
N CYS A 102 0.07 -3.44 12.04
CA CYS A 102 1.52 -3.56 11.99
C CYS A 102 1.97 -4.12 10.65
N PHE A 103 2.70 -3.31 9.86
CA PHE A 103 3.12 -3.69 8.50
C PHE A 103 1.94 -4.03 7.56
N GLY A 104 0.75 -3.47 7.81
CA GLY A 104 -0.48 -3.78 7.09
C GLY A 104 -0.58 -3.17 5.70
N ALA A 105 0.26 -2.19 5.36
CA ALA A 105 0.33 -1.63 4.01
C ALA A 105 0.63 -2.70 2.95
N ALA A 106 1.31 -3.79 3.33
CA ALA A 106 1.55 -4.94 2.47
C ALA A 106 0.26 -5.61 1.97
N GLY A 107 -0.90 -5.36 2.61
CA GLY A 107 -2.20 -5.87 2.17
C GLY A 107 -2.56 -5.49 0.73
N ILE A 108 -2.03 -4.37 0.21
CA ILE A 108 -2.24 -3.97 -1.21
C ILE A 108 -1.62 -4.96 -2.21
N LEU A 109 -0.70 -5.84 -1.77
CA LEU A 109 -0.10 -6.86 -2.62
C LEU A 109 -1.05 -8.05 -2.85
N ASP A 110 -2.11 -8.21 -2.04
CA ASP A 110 -3.16 -9.20 -2.31
C ASP A 110 -4.07 -8.66 -3.44
N LYS A 111 -3.82 -9.16 -4.65
CA LYS A 111 -4.57 -8.75 -5.85
C LYS A 111 -6.07 -9.03 -5.73
N GLU A 112 -6.47 -10.11 -5.06
CA GLU A 112 -7.89 -10.44 -4.93
C GLU A 112 -8.62 -9.45 -4.03
N ILE A 113 -7.97 -8.96 -2.97
CA ILE A 113 -8.49 -7.85 -2.16
C ILE A 113 -8.64 -6.59 -3.01
N MET A 114 -7.60 -6.21 -3.76
CA MET A 114 -7.63 -5.02 -4.59
C MET A 114 -8.72 -5.08 -5.67
N ASP A 115 -8.91 -6.24 -6.31
CA ASP A 115 -10.01 -6.46 -7.27
C ASP A 115 -11.37 -6.33 -6.62
N LYS A 116 -11.55 -6.84 -5.39
CA LYS A 116 -12.83 -6.71 -4.68
C LYS A 116 -13.17 -5.26 -4.39
N ILE A 117 -12.18 -4.47 -3.96
CA ILE A 117 -12.37 -3.03 -3.74
C ILE A 117 -12.69 -2.32 -5.05
N ALA A 118 -11.94 -2.60 -6.12
CA ALA A 118 -12.15 -2.01 -7.45
C ALA A 118 -13.51 -2.38 -8.04
N GLY A 119 -13.93 -3.64 -7.87
CA GLY A 119 -15.23 -4.14 -8.27
C GLY A 119 -16.38 -3.52 -7.49
N ALA A 120 -16.19 -3.28 -6.19
CA ALA A 120 -17.19 -2.64 -5.35
C ALA A 120 -17.39 -1.17 -5.70
N PHE A 121 -16.33 -0.43 -6.02
CA PHE A 121 -16.44 0.94 -6.54
C PHE A 121 -16.83 0.99 -8.03
N GLY A 122 -16.56 -0.08 -8.78
CA GLY A 122 -16.86 -0.15 -10.21
C GLY A 122 -15.86 0.60 -11.10
N GLU A 123 -14.65 0.85 -10.63
CA GLU A 123 -13.60 1.60 -11.36
C GLU A 123 -12.18 1.26 -10.89
N ASP A 124 -11.18 1.87 -11.53
CA ASP A 124 -9.78 1.79 -11.12
C ASP A 124 -9.53 2.58 -9.83
N LEU A 125 -8.42 2.32 -9.14
CA LEU A 125 -8.19 2.86 -7.81
C LEU A 125 -6.90 3.67 -7.74
N TYR A 126 -6.90 4.75 -6.95
CA TYR A 126 -5.66 5.30 -6.41
C TYR A 126 -5.36 4.69 -5.04
N ILE A 127 -4.07 4.50 -4.77
CA ILE A 127 -3.54 3.99 -3.50
C ILE A 127 -2.56 5.03 -2.95
N ILE A 128 -2.79 5.44 -1.71
CA ILE A 128 -2.01 6.44 -0.99
C ILE A 128 -1.36 5.77 0.22
N PRO A 129 -0.04 5.50 0.19
CA PRO A 129 0.68 4.95 1.34
C PRO A 129 0.64 5.93 2.52
N ASP A 130 0.01 5.56 3.63
CA ASP A 130 -0.05 6.41 4.84
C ASP A 130 1.14 6.14 5.74
N SER A 131 1.44 4.87 5.94
CA SER A 131 2.61 4.40 6.65
C SER A 131 2.96 2.99 6.22
N ILE A 132 3.96 2.37 6.85
CA ILE A 132 4.17 0.92 6.73
C ILE A 132 2.97 0.12 7.26
N HIS A 133 2.12 0.71 8.09
CA HIS A 133 1.02 0.04 8.78
C HIS A 133 -0.26 -0.04 7.94
N ASP A 134 -0.47 0.89 7.01
CA ASP A 134 -1.66 0.94 6.17
C ASP A 134 -1.52 1.83 4.93
N CYS A 135 -2.42 1.60 3.99
CA CYS A 135 -2.63 2.40 2.79
C CYS A 135 -4.09 2.86 2.73
N VAL A 136 -4.33 4.03 2.14
CA VAL A 136 -5.68 4.50 1.84
C VAL A 136 -5.96 4.27 0.36
N VAL A 137 -7.10 3.65 0.07
CA VAL A 137 -7.57 3.35 -1.27
C VAL A 137 -8.79 4.21 -1.58
N VAL A 138 -8.80 4.82 -2.77
CA VAL A 138 -9.88 5.70 -3.22
C VAL A 138 -10.23 5.40 -4.69
N PRO A 139 -11.49 5.52 -5.11
CA PRO A 139 -11.87 5.43 -6.52
C PRO A 139 -11.19 6.54 -7.33
N LYS A 140 -10.84 6.24 -8.57
CA LYS A 140 -10.16 7.19 -9.47
C LYS A 140 -10.98 8.46 -9.70
N SER A 141 -12.31 8.34 -9.78
CA SER A 141 -13.22 9.45 -10.06
C SER A 141 -13.41 10.44 -8.91
N GLU A 142 -13.06 10.05 -7.69
CA GLU A 142 -13.41 10.81 -6.48
C GLU A 142 -12.63 12.12 -6.35
N TYR A 143 -11.32 12.10 -6.63
CA TYR A 143 -10.45 13.25 -6.46
C TYR A 143 -9.56 13.48 -7.68
N PRO A 144 -9.30 14.75 -8.06
CA PRO A 144 -8.26 15.05 -9.03
C PRO A 144 -6.89 14.55 -8.56
N GLU A 145 -6.09 14.02 -9.48
CA GLU A 145 -4.72 13.53 -9.22
C GLU A 145 -3.87 14.53 -8.44
N ALA A 146 -3.96 15.81 -8.79
CA ALA A 146 -3.20 16.87 -8.15
C ALA A 146 -3.55 17.05 -6.66
N GLU A 147 -4.82 16.84 -6.28
CA GLU A 147 -5.26 16.93 -4.89
C GLU A 147 -4.75 15.72 -4.09
N LEU A 148 -4.77 14.52 -4.68
CA LEU A 148 -4.24 13.33 -4.04
C LEU A 148 -2.72 13.38 -3.87
N GLU A 149 -1.99 13.90 -4.87
CA GLU A 149 -0.55 14.20 -4.74
C GLU A 149 -0.30 15.20 -3.61
N GLU A 150 -1.11 16.25 -3.49
CA GLU A 150 -0.99 17.22 -2.39
C GLU A 150 -1.31 16.59 -1.03
N ARG A 151 -2.34 15.74 -0.92
CA ARG A 151 -2.65 14.99 0.30
C ARG A 151 -1.52 14.05 0.69
N SER A 152 -0.90 13.38 -0.28
CA SER A 152 0.28 12.55 -0.07
C SER A 152 1.46 13.38 0.46
N LEU A 153 1.70 14.57 -0.13
CA LEU A 153 2.74 15.52 0.29
C LEU A 153 2.47 16.18 1.65
N GLY A 154 1.21 16.44 1.96
CA GLY A 154 0.75 17.09 3.19
C GLY A 154 0.99 16.24 4.44
N ARG A 155 1.29 14.95 4.27
CA ARG A 155 1.60 14.03 5.38
C ARG A 155 2.87 14.35 6.14
N SER A 156 3.73 15.25 5.65
CA SER A 156 5.01 15.71 6.22
C SER A 156 5.79 14.64 7.01
N PRO A 157 7.04 14.29 6.63
CA PRO A 157 7.89 13.38 7.40
C PRO A 157 8.11 13.76 8.88
N ARG A 158 7.66 14.94 9.31
CA ARG A 158 7.69 15.42 10.70
C ARG A 158 6.48 14.98 11.54
N ALA A 159 5.36 14.62 10.93
CA ALA A 159 4.14 14.19 11.63
C ALA A 159 4.10 12.67 11.87
N VAL A 160 4.81 11.91 11.04
CA VAL A 160 4.94 10.45 11.14
C VAL A 160 6.36 10.11 11.60
N HIS A 161 6.53 9.10 12.46
CA HIS A 161 7.87 8.65 12.82
C HIS A 161 8.62 8.21 11.55
N SER A 162 9.85 8.69 11.34
CA SER A 162 10.61 8.41 10.11
C SER A 162 10.76 6.92 9.76
N GLN A 163 10.59 6.03 10.75
CA GLN A 163 10.63 4.57 10.57
C GLN A 163 9.31 3.97 10.05
N GLU A 164 8.21 4.70 10.17
CA GLU A 164 6.87 4.31 9.73
C GLU A 164 6.51 4.93 8.37
N TRP A 165 7.28 5.92 7.90
CA TRP A 165 7.08 6.51 6.58
C TRP A 165 7.38 5.48 5.47
N LEU A 166 6.43 5.32 4.53
CA LEU A 166 6.52 4.36 3.44
C LEU A 166 6.82 5.02 2.08
N SER A 167 6.07 6.05 1.70
CA SER A 167 6.25 6.76 0.43
C SER A 167 5.47 8.08 0.40
N ASP A 168 5.94 9.06 -0.37
CA ASP A 168 5.15 10.24 -0.75
C ASP A 168 4.51 10.09 -2.14
N ASP A 169 4.74 8.97 -2.82
CA ASP A 169 4.25 8.76 -4.16
C ASP A 169 2.81 8.25 -4.16
N LEU A 170 2.05 8.65 -5.18
CA LEU A 170 0.73 8.11 -5.45
C LEU A 170 0.87 6.83 -6.28
N TYR A 171 0.03 5.84 -6.04
CA TYR A 171 0.01 4.58 -6.79
C TYR A 171 -1.37 4.36 -7.41
N TYR A 172 -1.42 3.52 -8.44
CA TYR A 172 -2.62 3.24 -9.22
C TYR A 172 -2.82 1.73 -9.35
N PHE A 173 -4.02 1.25 -9.07
CA PHE A 173 -4.44 -0.12 -9.39
C PHE A 173 -5.35 -0.13 -10.61
N ASP A 174 -4.88 -0.79 -11.67
CA ASP A 174 -5.66 -1.01 -12.89
C ASP A 174 -6.48 -2.29 -12.71
N ARG A 175 -7.82 -2.16 -12.74
CA ARG A 175 -8.71 -3.30 -12.49
C ARG A 175 -8.70 -4.33 -13.62
N LEU A 176 -8.30 -3.94 -14.84
CA LEU A 176 -8.30 -4.81 -16.00
C LEU A 176 -7.03 -5.67 -16.01
N THR A 177 -5.87 -5.06 -15.76
CA THR A 177 -4.58 -5.78 -15.73
C THR A 177 -4.29 -6.40 -14.35
N ARG A 178 -4.95 -5.91 -13.30
CA ARG A 178 -4.71 -6.30 -11.90
C ARG A 178 -3.27 -5.99 -11.47
N GLU A 179 -2.77 -4.84 -11.90
CA GLU A 179 -1.41 -4.37 -11.62
C GLU A 179 -1.44 -3.06 -10.85
N ILE A 180 -0.50 -2.92 -9.92
CA ILE A 180 -0.22 -1.66 -9.24
C ILE A 180 0.95 -1.00 -9.95
N THR A 181 0.81 0.28 -10.28
CA THR A 181 1.89 1.10 -10.85
C THR A 181 2.07 2.37 -10.04
N ARG A 182 3.30 2.87 -9.95
CA ARG A 182 3.55 4.18 -9.37
C ARG A 182 3.06 5.27 -10.33
N PHE A 183 2.31 6.22 -9.80
CA PHE A 183 1.84 7.37 -10.54
C PHE A 183 2.99 8.33 -10.84
N ALA A 184 3.33 8.48 -12.12
CA ALA A 184 4.48 9.27 -12.59
C ALA A 184 4.19 10.78 -12.74
N GLY A 185 3.18 11.33 -12.05
CA GLY A 185 2.77 12.74 -12.18
C GLY A 185 3.91 13.74 -11.91
N ARG A 186 4.79 13.43 -10.95
CA ARG A 186 6.00 14.21 -10.62
C ARG A 186 6.95 14.41 -11.80
N GLU A 187 7.20 13.38 -12.60
CA GLU A 187 8.15 13.47 -13.73
C GLU A 187 7.63 14.37 -14.85
N LYS A 188 6.31 14.31 -15.12
CA LYS A 188 5.66 15.19 -16.10
C LYS A 188 5.71 16.65 -15.64
N ARG A 189 5.51 16.91 -14.34
CA ARG A 189 5.50 18.27 -13.78
C ARG A 189 6.91 18.88 -13.71
N GLN A 190 7.93 18.12 -13.31
CA GLN A 190 9.33 18.56 -13.34
C GLN A 190 9.83 18.85 -14.75
N ARG A 191 9.57 17.97 -15.73
CA ARG A 191 9.89 18.26 -17.14
C ARG A 191 9.17 19.51 -17.63
N SER A 192 7.91 19.71 -17.27
CA SER A 192 7.14 20.90 -17.64
C SER A 192 7.70 22.19 -17.03
N ILE A 193 8.21 22.13 -15.79
CA ILE A 193 8.84 23.27 -15.10
C ILE A 193 10.23 23.55 -15.70
N GLU A 194 11.02 22.53 -15.98
CA GLU A 194 12.35 22.66 -16.60
C GLU A 194 12.25 23.26 -18.00
N ILE A 195 11.30 22.78 -18.83
CA ILE A 195 11.01 23.33 -20.16
C ILE A 195 10.67 24.82 -20.04
N LYS A 196 9.71 25.19 -19.17
CA LYS A 196 9.33 26.60 -18.94
C LYS A 196 10.48 27.47 -18.43
N SER A 197 11.37 26.93 -17.59
CA SER A 197 12.55 27.63 -17.07
C SER A 197 13.62 27.87 -18.14
N SER A 198 13.76 26.94 -19.08
CA SER A 198 14.72 27.02 -20.17
C SER A 198 14.30 28.00 -21.27
N ASP A 199 12.98 28.11 -21.52
CA ASP A 199 12.42 29.11 -22.44
C ASP A 199 12.49 30.54 -21.89
N GLN A 200 12.43 30.72 -20.56
CA GLN A 200 12.62 32.03 -19.92
C GLN A 200 14.08 32.50 -19.88
N ARG A 201 15.06 31.59 -19.96
CA ARG A 201 16.50 31.93 -20.02
C ARG A 201 17.03 32.20 -21.43
N ARG A 202 16.21 31.93 -22.47
CA ARG A 202 16.54 32.14 -23.89
C ARG A 202 15.93 33.41 -24.48
N LYS A 203 15.24 34.21 -23.66
CA LYS A 203 14.78 35.57 -23.97
C LYS A 203 15.58 36.57 -23.16
#